data_AF-A0A2V8RPY7-F1
#
_entry.id   AF-A0A2V8RPY7-F1
#
_cell.length_a   1.000
_cell.length_b   1.000
_cell.length_c   1.000
_cell.angle_alpha   90.00
_cell.angle_beta   90.00
_cell.angle_gamma   90.00
#
_symmetry.space_group_name_H-M   'P 1'
#
loop_
_entity.id
_entity.type
_entity.pdbx_description
1 polymer ?
#
loop_
_entity_poly.entity_id
_entity_poly.type
_entity_poly.pdbx_seq_one_letter_code
_entity_poly.pdbx_strand_id
1 'polypeptide(L)'
;MTMKVDLLLRQLGAFILIIFIMPLGFAQATKAPLTKQDSNREDVAAEIASLLTDLQSLERETAKFNDPLAEALAKAEIADAAWQFDRAWAKKLLRAAYELALPKTEQGAGQDRPAGSIPPMPNAADSARQRVRRRVLEIARRDKDFTSELIQLEQKSLGVYGKHYASAIIADQALMAGDTKAAADYIIQGIEADPTQGTAPYLINGLALRDRRLADDLILRYIDELRRFPLSSGNQSDVRTFYILSGLVRPYLFNPAANSEPVRIDPPGPEVMRAYIGYMLETLSMLEQKEPGYLQMRRRILLSLWVPLQQYAPDLVTAFLNLESHSRRPGEPSSLPTAASLEEERRSSYERRIKDGLNGDQPAVATIYSAISRGDFDKARKLIDKLSDESKKKQLSDTVNAEEAISLAAQGKVYEAETLAGKLNSVASITRVYPTLISKCFAKKDQLCANTLVSQALRQIKTSDLSPPVSPEGIPASAVVSDQRVDPVLSFIAKLALEVFPYNADLAFDMVNELVSATNAHPIDAEQGQTVFDMNIFKQLARKDEFRTEQAAYSLRNRVQQVLALTAIYQSKAERLSQKQAQPAKGS
;
A
#
# COMPACT_ATOMS: atom_id res chain seq x y z
N MET A 1 -45.84 101.89 -12.49
CA MET A 1 -46.60 100.94 -13.32
C MET A 1 -45.93 99.59 -13.14
N THR A 2 -46.58 98.69 -12.37
CA THR A 2 -46.24 97.26 -12.15
C THR A 2 -44.75 96.89 -11.98
N MET A 3 -44.23 96.92 -10.74
CA MET A 3 -44.09 95.77 -9.83
C MET A 3 -43.15 96.15 -8.65
N LYS A 4 -43.76 96.25 -7.45
CA LYS A 4 -43.23 96.13 -6.07
C LYS A 4 -41.74 96.49 -5.86
N VAL A 5 -41.37 97.73 -5.49
CA VAL A 5 -41.57 98.43 -4.20
C VAL A 5 -41.09 97.54 -3.03
N ASP A 6 -39.85 97.71 -2.56
CA ASP A 6 -39.39 98.75 -1.61
C ASP A 6 -40.19 98.68 -0.28
N LEU A 7 -39.66 98.93 0.90
CA LEU A 7 -38.55 99.75 1.32
C LEU A 7 -38.33 99.43 2.81
N LEU A 8 -37.07 99.48 3.21
CA LEU A 8 -36.52 100.05 4.45
C LEU A 8 -37.33 100.10 5.77
N LEU A 9 -36.53 99.91 6.82
CA LEU A 9 -36.73 100.23 8.24
C LEU A 9 -37.59 99.24 9.04
N ARG A 10 -36.93 98.34 9.79
CA ARG A 10 -36.87 98.38 11.26
C ARG A 10 -36.20 97.14 11.83
N GLN A 11 -35.52 97.36 12.95
CA GLN A 11 -35.12 96.33 13.91
C GLN A 11 -36.24 95.34 14.20
N LEU A 12 -35.92 94.03 14.25
CA LEU A 12 -36.27 93.09 15.33
C LEU A 12 -35.96 91.65 14.91
N GLY A 13 -35.35 90.89 15.82
CA GLY A 13 -35.75 89.49 15.99
C GLY A 13 -34.92 88.40 15.32
N ALA A 14 -33.71 88.18 15.84
CA ALA A 14 -33.33 86.93 16.50
C ALA A 14 -33.13 85.61 15.71
N PHE A 15 -32.25 84.81 16.35
CA PHE A 15 -32.05 83.36 16.27
C PHE A 15 -31.03 82.79 15.26
N ILE A 16 -29.88 82.39 15.86
CA ILE A 16 -29.24 81.05 15.77
C ILE A 16 -28.47 80.76 14.46
N LEU A 17 -27.21 80.30 14.42
CA LEU A 17 -26.35 79.67 15.43
C LEU A 17 -24.95 79.39 14.83
N ILE A 18 -23.93 79.77 15.61
CA ILE A 18 -22.59 79.18 15.80
C ILE A 18 -21.54 79.23 14.66
N ILE A 19 -20.50 79.97 15.03
CA ILE A 19 -19.12 80.09 14.53
C ILE A 19 -18.27 78.98 15.18
N PHE A 20 -17.25 78.44 14.50
CA PHE A 20 -15.81 78.38 14.94
C PHE A 20 -15.02 77.30 14.15
N ILE A 21 -14.05 77.73 13.34
CA ILE A 21 -12.59 77.69 13.58
C ILE A 21 -12.00 76.27 13.56
N MET A 22 -11.26 75.96 12.49
CA MET A 22 -10.28 74.87 12.44
C MET A 22 -8.92 75.37 12.97
N PRO A 23 -8.26 74.62 13.87
CA PRO A 23 -6.81 74.61 14.00
C PRO A 23 -6.20 73.27 13.52
N LEU A 24 -4.93 73.33 13.13
CA LEU A 24 -4.08 72.20 12.74
C LEU A 24 -4.14 71.02 13.72
N GLY A 25 -4.26 69.81 13.19
CA GLY A 25 -4.23 68.56 13.96
C GLY A 25 -3.38 67.49 13.27
N PHE A 26 -2.44 66.94 14.04
CA PHE A 26 -1.72 65.70 13.81
C PHE A 26 -2.59 64.64 13.12
N ALA A 27 -2.19 64.17 11.94
CA ALA A 27 -2.74 62.97 11.34
C ALA A 27 -2.24 61.75 12.13
N GLN A 28 -2.94 61.41 13.21
CA GLN A 28 -2.97 60.03 13.68
C GLN A 28 -3.53 59.19 12.53
N ALA A 29 -2.70 58.30 11.98
CA ALA A 29 -3.16 57.21 11.14
C ALA A 29 -4.07 56.32 11.99
N THR A 30 -5.36 56.64 12.01
CA THR A 30 -6.39 55.77 12.55
C THR A 30 -6.37 54.52 11.68
N LYS A 31 -5.80 53.42 12.22
CA LYS A 31 -6.00 52.07 11.68
C LYS A 31 -7.51 51.91 11.52
N ALA A 32 -7.97 51.77 10.28
CA ALA A 32 -9.34 51.37 10.01
C ALA A 32 -9.64 50.11 10.84
N PRO A 33 -10.84 49.98 11.43
CA PRO A 33 -11.19 48.77 12.16
C PRO A 33 -11.08 47.59 11.18
N LEU A 34 -10.18 46.66 11.48
CA LEU A 34 -10.03 45.39 10.77
C LEU A 34 -11.43 44.81 10.58
N THR A 35 -11.81 44.59 9.33
CA THR A 35 -13.06 43.89 9.06
C THR A 35 -12.94 42.49 9.68
N LYS A 36 -14.06 41.89 10.11
CA LYS A 36 -14.09 40.51 10.65
C LYS A 36 -13.43 39.47 9.72
N GLN A 37 -13.27 39.83 8.45
CA GLN A 37 -12.59 39.06 7.42
C GLN A 37 -11.07 39.22 7.46
N ASP A 38 -10.56 40.43 7.70
CA ASP A 38 -9.13 40.67 7.86
C ASP A 38 -8.62 40.05 9.17
N SER A 39 -9.41 40.10 10.25
CA SER A 39 -9.07 39.42 11.50
C SER A 39 -9.00 37.90 11.33
N ASN A 40 -9.98 37.28 10.67
CA ASN A 40 -9.98 35.84 10.41
C ASN A 40 -8.80 35.39 9.51
N ARG A 41 -8.33 36.23 8.59
CA ARG A 41 -7.16 35.94 7.75
C ARG A 41 -5.84 36.10 8.51
N GLU A 42 -5.73 37.14 9.33
CA GLU A 42 -4.59 37.35 10.23
C GLU A 42 -4.48 36.20 11.24
N ASP A 43 -5.61 35.72 11.79
CA ASP A 43 -5.65 34.59 12.71
C ASP A 43 -5.18 33.28 12.04
N VAL A 44 -5.63 32.97 10.81
CA VAL A 44 -5.17 31.79 10.07
C VAL A 44 -3.69 31.89 9.72
N ALA A 45 -3.20 33.08 9.33
CA ALA A 45 -1.78 33.30 9.04
C ALA A 45 -0.92 33.11 10.30
N ALA A 46 -1.39 33.56 11.46
CA ALA A 46 -0.72 33.33 12.75
C ALA A 46 -0.72 31.84 13.13
N GLU A 47 -1.83 31.12 12.93
CA GLU A 47 -1.90 29.67 13.16
C GLU A 47 -0.93 28.90 12.23
N ILE A 48 -0.79 29.30 10.96
CA ILE A 48 0.17 28.71 10.01
C ILE A 48 1.62 28.99 10.46
N ALA A 49 1.92 30.21 10.87
CA ALA A 49 3.26 30.57 11.36
C ALA A 49 3.64 29.78 12.64
N SER A 50 2.68 29.60 13.55
CA SER A 50 2.85 28.75 14.74
C SER A 50 3.15 27.31 14.34
N LEU A 51 2.33 26.73 13.45
CA LEU A 51 2.52 25.35 12.96
C LEU A 51 3.90 25.14 12.32
N LEU A 52 4.35 26.08 11.46
CA LEU A 52 5.67 26.00 10.85
C LEU A 52 6.80 26.08 11.89
N THR A 53 6.62 26.90 12.93
CA THR A 53 7.58 26.99 14.04
C THR A 53 7.66 25.67 14.81
N ASP A 54 6.52 25.05 15.10
CA ASP A 54 6.44 23.76 15.79
C ASP A 54 7.12 22.66 14.95
N LEU A 55 6.83 22.60 13.63
CA LEU A 55 7.47 21.67 12.70
C LEU A 55 8.99 21.87 12.60
N GLN A 56 9.47 23.12 12.59
CA GLN A 56 10.90 23.42 12.61
C GLN A 56 11.56 23.04 13.94
N SER A 57 10.82 23.06 15.05
CA SER A 57 11.31 22.54 16.33
C SER A 57 11.47 21.02 16.27
N LEU A 58 10.45 20.31 15.76
CA LEU A 58 10.53 18.85 15.56
C LEU A 58 11.68 18.47 14.61
N GLU A 59 11.89 19.22 13.52
CA GLU A 59 12.98 18.96 12.57
C GLU A 59 14.35 19.06 13.26
N ARG A 60 14.58 20.08 14.08
CA ARG A 60 15.81 20.23 14.86
C ARG A 60 16.06 19.09 15.84
N GLU A 61 15.00 18.45 16.32
CA GLU A 61 15.12 17.28 17.18
C GLU A 61 15.48 16.01 16.43
N THR A 62 15.10 15.89 15.15
CA THR A 62 15.45 14.72 14.32
C THR A 62 16.96 14.52 14.23
N ALA A 63 17.76 15.59 14.28
CA ALA A 63 19.22 15.54 14.27
C ALA A 63 19.83 14.88 15.54
N LYS A 64 19.02 14.68 16.59
CA LYS A 64 19.44 13.98 17.83
C LYS A 64 19.17 12.48 17.75
N PHE A 65 18.59 11.98 16.66
CA PHE A 65 18.34 10.55 16.50
C PHE A 65 19.64 9.83 16.18
N ASN A 66 19.87 8.68 16.80
CA ASN A 66 21.08 7.88 16.58
C ASN A 66 21.06 7.14 15.23
N ASP A 67 19.88 6.99 14.63
CA ASP A 67 19.67 6.24 13.40
C ASP A 67 19.27 7.15 12.22
N PRO A 68 20.06 7.15 11.12
CA PRO A 68 19.77 7.90 9.90
C PRO A 68 18.40 7.60 9.27
N LEU A 69 17.87 6.37 9.41
CA LEU A 69 16.57 6.04 8.82
C LEU A 69 15.41 6.60 9.63
N ALA A 70 15.53 6.64 10.97
CA ALA A 70 14.58 7.33 11.83
C ALA A 70 14.56 8.83 11.54
N GLU A 71 15.73 9.44 11.35
CA GLU A 71 15.84 10.84 10.93
C GLU A 71 15.15 11.05 9.57
N ALA A 72 15.45 10.20 8.60
CA ALA A 72 14.88 10.29 7.26
C ALA A 72 13.34 10.20 7.27
N LEU A 73 12.77 9.22 7.99
CA LEU A 73 11.32 9.08 8.09
C LEU A 73 10.68 10.31 8.74
N ALA A 74 11.23 10.79 9.86
CA ALA A 74 10.71 11.98 10.53
C ALA A 74 10.77 13.22 9.64
N LYS A 75 11.88 13.43 8.92
CA LYS A 75 11.98 14.52 7.93
C LYS A 75 10.94 14.39 6.82
N ALA A 76 10.65 13.18 6.35
CA ALA A 76 9.61 12.95 5.35
C ALA A 76 8.22 13.34 5.88
N GLU A 77 7.85 12.91 7.09
CA GLU A 77 6.55 13.25 7.67
C GLU A 77 6.40 14.75 7.97
N ILE A 78 7.48 15.40 8.43
CA ILE A 78 7.50 16.86 8.66
C ILE A 78 7.33 17.59 7.33
N ALA A 79 8.01 17.12 6.28
CA ALA A 79 7.86 17.69 4.94
C ALA A 79 6.43 17.56 4.41
N ASP A 80 5.75 16.44 4.68
CA ASP A 80 4.34 16.28 4.32
C ASP A 80 3.46 17.35 4.97
N ALA A 81 3.63 17.58 6.28
CA ALA A 81 2.89 18.59 7.03
C ALA A 81 3.19 20.02 6.53
N ALA A 82 4.45 20.30 6.17
CA ALA A 82 4.88 21.62 5.71
C ALA A 82 4.54 21.91 4.23
N TRP A 83 4.22 20.87 3.43
CA TRP A 83 4.17 20.96 1.96
C TRP A 83 3.31 22.11 1.42
N GLN A 84 2.15 22.36 2.03
CA GLN A 84 1.20 23.37 1.57
C GLN A 84 1.63 24.81 1.89
N PHE A 85 2.51 25.01 2.87
CA PHE A 85 2.84 26.32 3.40
C PHE A 85 4.29 26.73 3.11
N ASP A 86 5.22 25.78 3.02
CA ASP A 86 6.60 26.01 2.61
C ASP A 86 7.10 24.85 1.74
N ARG A 87 6.75 24.91 0.45
CA ARG A 87 7.09 23.88 -0.53
C ARG A 87 8.61 23.77 -0.77
N ALA A 88 9.35 24.88 -0.67
CA ALA A 88 10.79 24.87 -0.87
C ALA A 88 11.50 24.14 0.26
N TRP A 89 11.11 24.42 1.50
CA TRP A 89 11.63 23.70 2.67
C TRP A 89 11.19 22.24 2.68
N ALA A 90 9.92 21.93 2.36
CA ALA A 90 9.45 20.55 2.25
C ALA A 90 10.26 19.74 1.22
N LYS A 91 10.52 20.28 0.02
CA LYS A 91 11.39 19.63 -0.98
C LYS A 91 12.82 19.41 -0.45
N LYS A 92 13.38 20.37 0.29
CA LYS A 92 14.70 20.23 0.92
C LYS A 92 14.73 19.08 1.92
N LEU A 93 13.71 18.98 2.77
CA LEU A 93 13.58 17.88 3.74
C LEU A 93 13.40 16.52 3.07
N LEU A 94 12.56 16.43 2.03
CA LEU A 94 12.35 15.19 1.28
C LEU A 94 13.63 14.73 0.58
N ARG A 95 14.41 15.65 -0.01
CA ARG A 95 15.69 15.31 -0.62
C ARG A 95 16.66 14.75 0.41
N ALA A 96 16.80 15.41 1.55
CA ALA A 96 17.66 14.94 2.65
C ALA A 96 17.20 13.57 3.18
N ALA A 97 15.90 13.38 3.37
CA ALA A 97 15.33 12.09 3.77
C ALA A 97 15.63 10.99 2.74
N TYR A 98 15.49 11.29 1.44
CA TYR A 98 15.79 10.33 0.39
C TYR A 98 17.25 9.91 0.39
N GLU A 99 18.17 10.88 0.49
CA GLU A 99 19.62 10.63 0.54
C GLU A 99 20.03 9.79 1.74
N LEU A 100 19.48 10.07 2.93
CA LEU A 100 19.70 9.26 4.13
C LEU A 100 19.19 7.82 3.99
N ALA A 101 18.15 7.61 3.18
CA ALA A 101 17.57 6.30 2.92
C ALA A 101 18.24 5.53 1.77
N LEU A 102 19.19 6.14 1.05
CA LEU A 102 20.03 5.43 0.08
C LEU A 102 21.09 4.56 0.79
N PRO A 103 21.53 3.44 0.20
CA PRO A 103 22.63 2.64 0.74
C PRO A 103 23.97 3.40 0.65
N LYS A 104 24.85 3.25 1.66
CA LYS A 104 26.02 4.14 1.88
C LYS A 104 27.29 3.87 1.06
N THR A 105 27.71 2.63 0.71
CA THR A 105 28.69 2.28 -0.38
C THR A 105 29.12 0.79 -0.40
N GLU A 106 29.74 0.38 -1.54
CA GLU A 106 30.38 -0.89 -1.99
C GLU A 106 29.55 -2.17 -2.10
N GLN A 107 28.48 -2.32 -1.33
CA GLN A 107 27.39 -3.25 -1.69
C GLN A 107 26.25 -2.50 -2.39
N GLY A 108 26.61 -1.57 -3.28
CA GLY A 108 25.71 -0.99 -4.26
C GLY A 108 25.33 -2.05 -5.29
N ALA A 109 24.68 -3.12 -4.85
CA ALA A 109 24.39 -4.28 -5.67
C ALA A 109 23.52 -3.93 -6.89
N GLY A 110 22.99 -2.71 -7.02
CA GLY A 110 22.22 -2.24 -8.18
C GLY A 110 23.00 -1.48 -9.25
N GLN A 111 24.09 -0.76 -8.92
CA GLN A 111 24.73 0.15 -9.89
C GLN A 111 25.31 -0.60 -11.11
N ASP A 112 25.99 -1.71 -10.85
CA ASP A 112 26.62 -2.53 -11.89
C ASP A 112 25.72 -3.67 -12.39
N ARG A 113 24.46 -3.73 -11.94
CA ARG A 113 23.53 -4.77 -12.41
C ARG A 113 22.97 -4.38 -13.78
N PRO A 114 23.28 -5.13 -14.84
CA PRO A 114 22.60 -4.93 -16.11
C PRO A 114 21.11 -5.25 -15.97
N ALA A 115 20.29 -4.64 -16.82
CA ALA A 115 18.90 -5.04 -16.97
C ALA A 115 18.81 -6.55 -17.25
N GLY A 116 17.81 -7.24 -16.73
CA GLY A 116 17.74 -8.70 -16.81
C GLY A 116 18.39 -9.44 -15.65
N SER A 117 19.06 -8.74 -14.73
CA SER A 117 19.66 -9.37 -13.55
C SER A 117 18.60 -9.88 -12.58
N ILE A 118 18.92 -10.97 -11.88
CA ILE A 118 18.09 -11.48 -10.79
C ILE A 118 18.00 -10.38 -9.71
N PRO A 119 16.79 -9.98 -9.28
CA PRO A 119 16.66 -8.98 -8.23
C PRO A 119 17.35 -9.48 -6.95
N PRO A 120 17.99 -8.58 -6.18
CA PRO A 120 18.57 -8.97 -4.91
C PRO A 120 17.48 -9.50 -3.99
N MET A 121 17.77 -10.56 -3.22
CA MET A 121 16.92 -10.89 -2.09
C MET A 121 16.98 -9.72 -1.10
N PRO A 122 15.83 -9.11 -0.75
CA PRO A 122 15.82 -8.01 0.20
C PRO A 122 16.21 -8.51 1.59
N ASN A 123 17.19 -7.86 2.22
CA ASN A 123 17.45 -8.04 3.65
C ASN A 123 16.62 -7.01 4.47
N ALA A 124 16.69 -7.12 5.79
CA ALA A 124 15.95 -6.23 6.68
C ALA A 124 16.34 -4.74 6.48
N ALA A 125 17.63 -4.42 6.42
CA ALA A 125 18.06 -3.04 6.22
C ALA A 125 17.56 -2.46 4.88
N ASP A 126 17.57 -3.25 3.81
CA ASP A 126 17.11 -2.82 2.49
C ASP A 126 15.60 -2.57 2.46
N SER A 127 14.78 -3.43 3.07
CA SER A 127 13.34 -3.15 3.12
C SER A 127 13.02 -1.93 3.98
N ALA A 128 13.79 -1.67 5.05
CA ALA A 128 13.61 -0.47 5.87
C ALA A 128 13.93 0.81 5.06
N ARG A 129 15.07 0.83 4.36
CA ARG A 129 15.42 1.90 3.40
C ARG A 129 14.34 2.11 2.34
N GLN A 130 13.85 1.01 1.77
CA GLN A 130 12.80 1.04 0.74
C GLN A 130 11.50 1.66 1.26
N ARG A 131 11.07 1.37 2.50
CA ARG A 131 9.87 1.96 3.08
C ARG A 131 9.98 3.48 3.21
N VAL A 132 11.12 3.99 3.69
CA VAL A 132 11.34 5.43 3.78
C VAL A 132 11.34 6.07 2.39
N ARG A 133 12.05 5.49 1.41
CA ARG A 133 12.05 5.99 0.04
C ARG A 133 10.66 5.97 -0.60
N ARG A 134 9.87 4.91 -0.37
CA ARG A 134 8.47 4.84 -0.80
C ARG A 134 7.64 5.98 -0.22
N ARG A 135 7.80 6.28 1.08
CA ARG A 135 7.08 7.38 1.75
C ARG A 135 7.49 8.75 1.20
N VAL A 136 8.79 8.98 0.97
CA VAL A 136 9.27 10.22 0.34
C VAL A 136 8.68 10.41 -1.06
N LEU A 137 8.70 9.34 -1.88
CA LEU A 137 8.12 9.34 -3.22
C LEU A 137 6.61 9.61 -3.22
N GLU A 138 5.89 9.12 -2.20
CA GLU A 138 4.45 9.36 -2.03
C GLU A 138 4.13 10.85 -1.91
N ILE A 139 4.93 11.56 -1.12
CA ILE A 139 4.78 13.00 -0.89
C ILE A 139 5.26 13.77 -2.13
N ALA A 140 6.40 13.35 -2.70
CA ALA A 140 7.00 13.98 -3.88
C ALA A 140 6.08 13.94 -5.12
N ARG A 141 5.22 12.91 -5.27
CA ARG A 141 4.26 12.75 -6.38
C ARG A 141 3.38 13.97 -6.63
N ARG A 142 3.17 14.82 -5.62
CA ARG A 142 2.49 16.12 -5.73
C ARG A 142 3.19 17.10 -6.69
N ASP A 143 4.41 16.79 -7.11
CA ASP A 143 5.26 17.56 -8.01
C ASP A 143 6.01 16.63 -8.98
N LYS A 144 5.63 16.65 -10.25
CA LYS A 144 6.19 15.75 -11.27
C LYS A 144 7.69 15.98 -11.52
N ASP A 145 8.14 17.22 -11.48
CA ASP A 145 9.54 17.57 -11.76
C ASP A 145 10.42 17.11 -10.59
N PHE A 146 9.96 17.35 -9.35
CA PHE A 146 10.66 16.87 -8.16
C PHE A 146 10.66 15.34 -8.05
N THR A 147 9.56 14.68 -8.43
CA THR A 147 9.51 13.21 -8.51
C THR A 147 10.54 12.68 -9.50
N SER A 148 10.65 13.31 -10.67
CA SER A 148 11.63 12.94 -11.70
C SER A 148 13.06 13.13 -11.21
N GLU A 149 13.32 14.20 -10.45
CA GLU A 149 14.62 14.44 -9.79
C GLU A 149 15.00 13.29 -8.83
N LEU A 150 14.06 12.84 -7.99
CA LEU A 150 14.31 11.73 -7.06
C LEU A 150 14.52 10.38 -7.77
N ILE A 151 13.77 10.11 -8.85
CA ILE A 151 13.98 8.92 -9.68
C ILE A 151 15.38 8.93 -10.30
N GLN A 152 15.85 10.09 -10.79
CA GLN A 152 17.21 10.23 -11.31
C GLN A 152 18.27 10.03 -10.23
N LEU A 153 18.03 10.55 -9.02
CA LEU A 153 18.92 10.34 -7.88
C LEU A 153 19.00 8.85 -7.49
N GLU A 154 17.88 8.12 -7.53
CA GLU A 154 17.87 6.68 -7.31
C GLU A 154 18.58 5.92 -8.44
N GLN A 155 18.34 6.27 -9.70
CA GLN A 155 19.05 5.68 -10.83
C GLN A 155 20.57 5.88 -10.71
N LYS A 156 21.02 7.08 -10.33
CA LYS A 156 22.45 7.36 -10.11
C LYS A 156 23.03 6.48 -9.01
N SER A 157 22.24 6.17 -7.98
CA SER A 157 22.70 5.43 -6.80
C SER A 157 22.54 3.91 -6.91
N LEU A 158 21.61 3.41 -7.73
CA LEU A 158 21.20 2.00 -7.80
C LEU A 158 21.07 1.45 -9.23
N GLY A 159 21.47 2.20 -10.24
CA GLY A 159 21.43 1.77 -11.64
C GLY A 159 20.00 1.60 -12.18
N VAL A 160 19.87 0.77 -13.21
CA VAL A 160 18.59 0.50 -13.91
C VAL A 160 17.55 -0.14 -12.98
N TYR A 161 18.01 -0.99 -12.05
CA TYR A 161 17.13 -1.60 -11.04
C TYR A 161 16.48 -0.55 -10.14
N GLY A 162 17.26 0.45 -9.69
CA GLY A 162 16.74 1.57 -8.91
C GLY A 162 15.67 2.38 -9.66
N LYS A 163 15.93 2.69 -10.94
CA LYS A 163 14.95 3.40 -11.79
C LYS A 163 13.65 2.59 -11.94
N HIS A 164 13.75 1.29 -12.23
CA HIS A 164 12.59 0.41 -12.32
C HIS A 164 11.79 0.45 -11.03
N TYR A 165 12.45 0.27 -9.89
CA TYR A 165 11.82 0.18 -8.58
C TYR A 165 11.14 1.50 -8.15
N ALA A 166 11.82 2.65 -8.32
CA ALA A 166 11.25 3.96 -8.03
C ALA A 166 10.01 4.25 -8.90
N SER A 167 10.08 3.92 -10.19
CA SER A 167 8.95 4.07 -11.12
C SER A 167 7.78 3.17 -10.72
N ALA A 168 8.04 1.92 -10.33
CA ALA A 168 7.02 0.99 -9.85
C ALA A 168 6.34 1.49 -8.56
N ILE A 169 7.09 2.11 -7.63
CA ILE A 169 6.51 2.72 -6.42
C ILE A 169 5.55 3.85 -6.78
N ILE A 170 5.97 4.79 -7.63
CA ILE A 170 5.12 5.93 -7.99
C ILE A 170 3.90 5.45 -8.78
N ALA A 171 4.05 4.45 -9.65
CA ALA A 171 2.94 3.82 -10.35
C ALA A 171 1.90 3.25 -9.39
N ASP A 172 2.32 2.48 -8.39
CA ASP A 172 1.46 1.93 -7.34
C ASP A 172 0.70 3.04 -6.59
N GLN A 173 1.39 4.12 -6.24
CA GLN A 173 0.80 5.27 -5.55
C GLN A 173 -0.18 6.06 -6.43
N ALA A 174 0.14 6.24 -7.71
CA ALA A 174 -0.77 6.86 -8.69
C ALA A 174 -2.03 6.01 -8.86
N LEU A 175 -1.89 4.69 -8.95
CA LEU A 175 -3.00 3.75 -8.94
C LEU A 175 -3.85 3.91 -7.68
N MET A 176 -3.27 3.85 -6.49
CA MET A 176 -4.00 4.04 -5.23
C MET A 176 -4.76 5.38 -5.18
N ALA A 177 -4.22 6.43 -5.78
CA ALA A 177 -4.85 7.74 -5.88
C ALA A 177 -5.90 7.85 -7.01
N GLY A 178 -6.11 6.80 -7.81
CA GLY A 178 -7.04 6.79 -8.94
C GLY A 178 -6.53 7.50 -10.20
N ASP A 179 -5.25 7.88 -10.24
CA ASP A 179 -4.63 8.53 -11.40
C ASP A 179 -4.07 7.47 -12.37
N THR A 180 -4.97 6.90 -13.17
CA THR A 180 -4.67 5.81 -14.12
C THR A 180 -3.67 6.24 -15.21
N LYS A 181 -3.69 7.51 -15.61
CA LYS A 181 -2.78 8.05 -16.62
C LYS A 181 -1.36 8.17 -16.09
N ALA A 182 -1.18 8.81 -14.93
CA ALA A 182 0.14 8.89 -14.31
C ALA A 182 0.67 7.50 -13.97
N ALA A 183 -0.19 6.60 -13.48
CA ALA A 183 0.17 5.21 -13.26
C ALA A 183 0.72 4.55 -14.53
N ALA A 184 0.02 4.66 -15.66
CA ALA A 184 0.48 4.10 -16.93
C ALA A 184 1.83 4.66 -17.37
N ASP A 185 2.04 5.99 -17.26
CA ASP A 185 3.31 6.65 -17.59
C ASP A 185 4.49 6.11 -16.75
N TYR A 186 4.29 5.88 -15.45
CA TYR A 186 5.33 5.34 -14.59
C TYR A 186 5.52 3.82 -14.74
N ILE A 187 4.46 3.06 -15.07
CA ILE A 187 4.57 1.64 -15.40
C ILE A 187 5.48 1.46 -16.62
N ILE A 188 5.24 2.22 -17.70
CA ILE A 188 6.08 2.09 -18.91
C ILE A 188 7.51 2.55 -18.65
N GLN A 189 7.72 3.62 -17.87
CA GLN A 189 9.06 4.05 -17.47
C GLN A 189 9.83 2.97 -16.71
N GLY A 190 9.14 2.19 -15.87
CA GLY A 190 9.72 1.06 -15.15
C GLY A 190 10.04 -0.14 -16.07
N ILE A 191 9.15 -0.43 -17.03
CA ILE A 191 9.35 -1.46 -18.06
C ILE A 191 10.55 -1.14 -18.94
N GLU A 192 10.66 0.10 -19.42
CA GLU A 192 11.79 0.57 -20.24
C GLU A 192 13.12 0.52 -19.48
N ALA A 193 13.10 0.62 -18.15
CA ALA A 193 14.29 0.49 -17.32
C ALA A 193 14.75 -0.97 -17.20
N ASP A 194 13.82 -1.90 -16.93
CA ASP A 194 14.07 -3.34 -16.95
C ASP A 194 12.73 -4.11 -17.12
N PRO A 195 12.48 -4.72 -18.29
CA PRO A 195 11.22 -5.40 -18.56
C PRO A 195 11.14 -6.78 -17.89
N THR A 196 12.21 -7.29 -17.26
CA THR A 196 12.22 -8.66 -16.70
C THR A 196 11.86 -8.72 -15.21
N GLN A 197 11.52 -7.57 -14.62
CA GLN A 197 11.26 -7.43 -13.18
C GLN A 197 9.80 -7.71 -12.84
N GLY A 198 9.58 -8.38 -11.71
CA GLY A 198 8.30 -9.00 -11.34
C GLY A 198 7.17 -8.06 -10.91
N THR A 199 7.35 -6.73 -10.96
CA THR A 199 6.34 -5.76 -10.50
C THR A 199 5.23 -5.51 -11.55
N ALA A 200 5.53 -5.70 -12.84
CA ALA A 200 4.62 -5.37 -13.94
C ALA A 200 3.24 -6.06 -13.85
N PRO A 201 3.11 -7.38 -13.52
CA PRO A 201 1.81 -8.03 -13.37
C PRO A 201 0.91 -7.34 -12.35
N TYR A 202 1.47 -7.00 -11.18
CA TYR A 202 0.72 -6.39 -10.09
C TYR A 202 0.18 -5.01 -10.49
N LEU A 203 1.02 -4.18 -11.13
CA LEU A 203 0.66 -2.82 -11.50
C LEU A 203 -0.31 -2.77 -12.69
N ILE A 204 -0.05 -3.55 -13.75
CA ILE A 204 -0.92 -3.58 -14.92
C ILE A 204 -2.28 -4.20 -14.58
N ASN A 205 -2.33 -5.24 -13.72
CA ASN A 205 -3.60 -5.79 -13.25
C ASN A 205 -4.33 -4.82 -12.30
N GLY A 206 -3.59 -4.07 -11.47
CA GLY A 206 -4.17 -2.99 -10.67
C GLY A 206 -4.75 -1.85 -11.52
N LEU A 207 -4.15 -1.58 -12.69
CA LEU A 207 -4.69 -0.66 -13.68
C LEU A 207 -5.92 -1.24 -14.38
N ALA A 208 -5.89 -2.53 -14.73
CA ALA A 208 -6.98 -3.22 -15.41
C ALA A 208 -8.30 -3.17 -14.64
N LEU A 209 -8.25 -3.18 -13.30
CA LEU A 209 -9.41 -3.01 -12.42
C LEU A 209 -10.11 -1.65 -12.59
N ARG A 210 -9.40 -0.66 -13.12
CA ARG A 210 -9.88 0.72 -13.27
C ARG A 210 -10.06 1.11 -14.74
N ASP A 211 -9.15 0.68 -15.60
CA ASP A 211 -9.13 0.96 -17.03
C ASP A 211 -8.52 -0.23 -17.79
N ARG A 212 -9.39 -1.12 -18.25
CA ARG A 212 -9.00 -2.34 -18.97
C ARG A 212 -8.31 -2.03 -20.31
N ARG A 213 -8.76 -1.00 -21.03
CA ARG A 213 -8.22 -0.65 -22.35
C ARG A 213 -6.80 -0.11 -22.22
N LEU A 214 -6.57 0.83 -21.30
CA LEU A 214 -5.25 1.38 -21.06
C LEU A 214 -4.26 0.30 -20.57
N ALA A 215 -4.73 -0.63 -19.75
CA ALA A 215 -3.93 -1.77 -19.33
C ALA A 215 -3.59 -2.72 -20.50
N ASP A 216 -4.50 -2.93 -21.45
CA ASP A 216 -4.22 -3.73 -22.66
C ASP A 216 -3.17 -3.05 -23.56
N ASP A 217 -3.29 -1.73 -23.75
CA ASP A 217 -2.28 -0.94 -24.49
C ASP A 217 -0.88 -1.06 -23.85
N LEU A 218 -0.81 -1.09 -22.51
CA LEU A 218 0.45 -1.32 -21.78
C LEU A 218 0.99 -2.73 -21.95
N ILE A 219 0.14 -3.76 -21.99
CA ILE A 219 0.60 -5.14 -22.23
C ILE A 219 1.20 -5.27 -23.62
N LEU A 220 0.61 -4.63 -24.64
CA LEU A 220 1.16 -4.62 -26.00
C LEU A 220 2.54 -3.95 -26.03
N ARG A 221 2.67 -2.77 -25.42
CA ARG A 221 3.98 -2.07 -25.30
C ARG A 221 5.00 -2.90 -24.53
N TYR A 222 4.57 -3.57 -23.47
CA TYR A 222 5.43 -4.46 -22.69
C TYR A 222 5.99 -5.60 -23.54
N ILE A 223 5.14 -6.24 -24.35
CA ILE A 223 5.57 -7.30 -25.29
C ILE A 223 6.55 -6.72 -26.33
N ASP A 224 6.32 -5.52 -26.83
CA ASP A 224 7.25 -4.87 -27.78
C ASP A 224 8.62 -4.56 -27.18
N GLU A 225 8.67 -4.11 -25.92
CA GLU A 225 9.94 -3.93 -25.22
C GLU A 225 10.66 -5.26 -24.98
N LEU A 226 9.91 -6.31 -24.61
CA LEU A 226 10.47 -7.65 -24.45
C LEU A 226 11.06 -8.22 -25.76
N ARG A 227 10.45 -7.96 -26.92
CA ARG A 227 11.01 -8.39 -28.23
C ARG A 227 12.40 -7.81 -28.50
N ARG A 228 12.71 -6.64 -27.94
CA ARG A 228 14.02 -5.98 -28.08
C ARG A 228 15.00 -6.41 -27.01
N PHE A 229 14.57 -7.20 -26.03
CA PHE A 229 15.36 -7.58 -24.86
C PHE A 229 15.96 -8.99 -25.02
N PRO A 230 17.30 -9.17 -24.91
CA PRO A 230 17.93 -10.48 -25.09
C PRO A 230 17.72 -11.38 -23.86
N LEU A 231 16.68 -12.21 -23.89
CA LEU A 231 16.42 -13.19 -22.84
C LEU A 231 17.51 -14.28 -22.76
N SER A 232 17.73 -14.77 -21.55
CA SER A 232 18.75 -15.77 -21.23
C SER A 232 18.34 -16.66 -20.06
N SER A 233 18.54 -17.97 -20.21
CA SER A 233 18.42 -18.96 -19.15
C SER A 233 19.47 -18.76 -18.05
N GLY A 234 20.68 -18.31 -18.42
CA GLY A 234 21.81 -18.10 -17.50
C GLY A 234 21.55 -17.05 -16.41
N ASN A 235 20.73 -16.03 -16.69
CA ASN A 235 20.29 -15.05 -15.69
C ASN A 235 18.80 -15.20 -15.33
N GLN A 236 18.15 -16.28 -15.79
CA GLN A 236 16.75 -16.61 -15.56
C GLN A 236 15.75 -15.55 -16.03
N SER A 237 16.15 -14.63 -16.91
CA SER A 237 15.25 -13.59 -17.44
C SER A 237 14.12 -14.19 -18.27
N ASP A 238 14.37 -15.31 -18.95
CA ASP A 238 13.39 -16.08 -19.69
C ASP A 238 12.24 -16.58 -18.79
N VAL A 239 12.56 -17.30 -17.71
CA VAL A 239 11.59 -17.88 -16.79
C VAL A 239 10.79 -16.79 -16.09
N ARG A 240 11.45 -15.71 -15.65
CA ARG A 240 10.75 -14.57 -15.03
C ARG A 240 9.79 -13.90 -16.03
N THR A 241 10.22 -13.70 -17.27
CA THR A 241 9.37 -13.10 -18.31
C THR A 241 8.15 -13.95 -18.59
N PHE A 242 8.31 -15.27 -18.69
CA PHE A 242 7.17 -16.18 -18.89
C PHE A 242 6.20 -16.16 -17.71
N TYR A 243 6.73 -16.10 -16.49
CA TYR A 243 5.91 -15.96 -15.28
C TYR A 243 5.14 -14.63 -15.28
N ILE A 244 5.80 -13.52 -15.60
CA ILE A 244 5.19 -12.18 -15.70
C ILE A 244 4.07 -12.16 -16.74
N LEU A 245 4.35 -12.57 -17.98
CA LEU A 245 3.36 -12.60 -19.06
C LEU A 245 2.18 -13.50 -18.71
N SER A 246 2.45 -14.66 -18.10
CA SER A 246 1.39 -15.56 -17.66
C SER A 246 0.43 -14.90 -16.66
N GLY A 247 0.95 -14.02 -15.79
CA GLY A 247 0.16 -13.26 -14.83
C GLY A 247 -0.64 -12.12 -15.42
N LEU A 248 -0.21 -11.58 -16.55
CA LEU A 248 -0.93 -10.54 -17.29
C LEU A 248 -2.11 -11.14 -18.08
N VAL A 249 -1.93 -12.31 -18.70
CA VAL A 249 -2.99 -12.96 -19.48
C VAL A 249 -3.93 -13.84 -18.64
N ARG A 250 -3.50 -14.21 -17.43
CA ARG A 250 -4.30 -14.97 -16.44
C ARG A 250 -4.25 -14.26 -15.10
N PRO A 251 -4.96 -13.12 -14.94
CA PRO A 251 -4.81 -12.27 -13.77
C PRO A 251 -5.23 -12.92 -12.45
N TYR A 252 -6.03 -13.99 -12.49
CA TYR A 252 -6.34 -14.80 -11.30
C TYR A 252 -5.11 -15.46 -10.65
N LEU A 253 -3.99 -15.61 -11.37
CA LEU A 253 -2.74 -16.13 -10.83
C LEU A 253 -2.01 -15.11 -9.95
N PHE A 254 -2.30 -13.82 -10.12
CA PHE A 254 -1.66 -12.71 -9.40
C PHE A 254 -2.75 -11.79 -8.90
N ASN A 255 -3.46 -12.27 -7.88
CA ASN A 255 -4.41 -11.44 -7.17
C ASN A 255 -3.65 -10.49 -6.23
N PRO A 256 -3.72 -9.16 -6.42
CA PRO A 256 -3.10 -8.19 -5.51
C PRO A 256 -3.73 -8.24 -4.10
N ALA A 257 -4.91 -8.83 -3.95
CA ALA A 257 -5.59 -9.07 -2.69
C ALA A 257 -5.18 -10.41 -2.07
N ALA A 258 -3.98 -10.51 -1.49
CA ALA A 258 -3.60 -11.67 -0.68
C ALA A 258 -4.41 -11.78 0.64
N ASN A 259 -5.02 -10.67 1.08
CA ASN A 259 -5.70 -10.53 2.38
C ASN A 259 -7.12 -9.93 2.30
N SER A 260 -7.70 -9.81 1.10
CA SER A 260 -9.07 -9.33 0.89
C SER A 260 -9.83 -10.24 -0.08
N GLU A 261 -11.16 -10.07 -0.17
CA GLU A 261 -12.00 -10.85 -1.07
C GLU A 261 -11.39 -10.92 -2.49
N PRO A 262 -11.42 -12.09 -3.16
CA PRO A 262 -10.84 -12.23 -4.49
C PRO A 262 -11.44 -11.21 -5.45
N VAL A 263 -10.67 -10.21 -5.85
CA VAL A 263 -11.11 -9.23 -6.83
C VAL A 263 -11.00 -9.86 -8.22
N ARG A 264 -12.15 -10.03 -8.89
CA ARG A 264 -12.18 -10.55 -10.26
C ARG A 264 -11.63 -9.48 -11.21
N ILE A 265 -10.52 -9.80 -11.87
CA ILE A 265 -9.92 -8.99 -12.93
C ILE A 265 -10.28 -9.63 -14.26
N ASP A 266 -10.85 -8.86 -15.18
CA ASP A 266 -11.18 -9.36 -16.51
C ASP A 266 -9.89 -9.67 -17.32
N PRO A 267 -9.87 -10.80 -18.06
CA PRO A 267 -8.74 -11.14 -18.91
C PRO A 267 -8.53 -10.09 -20.01
N PRO A 268 -7.32 -9.97 -20.56
CA PRO A 268 -7.04 -9.01 -21.62
C PRO A 268 -7.75 -9.38 -22.93
N GLY A 269 -7.91 -8.38 -23.79
CA GLY A 269 -8.61 -8.54 -25.07
C GLY A 269 -7.90 -9.44 -26.09
N PRO A 270 -8.58 -9.78 -27.21
CA PRO A 270 -8.06 -10.69 -28.24
C PRO A 270 -6.71 -10.28 -28.84
N GLU A 271 -6.49 -8.97 -29.02
CA GLU A 271 -5.24 -8.44 -29.60
C GLU A 271 -4.03 -8.71 -28.70
N VAL A 272 -4.18 -8.47 -27.39
CA VAL A 272 -3.16 -8.79 -26.39
C VAL A 272 -2.90 -10.29 -26.33
N MET A 273 -3.97 -11.10 -26.31
CA MET A 273 -3.84 -12.56 -26.28
C MET A 273 -3.07 -13.08 -27.50
N ARG A 274 -3.39 -12.57 -28.69
CA ARG A 274 -2.67 -12.89 -29.93
C ARG A 274 -1.21 -12.48 -29.87
N ALA A 275 -0.91 -11.27 -29.41
CA ALA A 275 0.46 -10.76 -29.27
C ALA A 275 1.28 -11.61 -28.29
N TYR A 276 0.68 -12.00 -27.15
CA TYR A 276 1.29 -12.90 -26.17
C TYR A 276 1.62 -14.26 -26.79
N ILE A 277 0.67 -14.89 -27.49
CA ILE A 277 0.88 -16.20 -28.12
C ILE A 277 2.01 -16.12 -29.16
N GLY A 278 1.99 -15.11 -30.03
CA GLY A 278 3.04 -14.90 -31.03
C GLY A 278 4.42 -14.75 -30.39
N TYR A 279 4.53 -13.85 -29.41
CA TYR A 279 5.77 -13.63 -28.66
C TYR A 279 6.28 -14.92 -28.00
N MET A 280 5.41 -15.70 -27.36
CA MET A 280 5.80 -16.94 -26.70
C MET A 280 6.32 -17.99 -27.69
N LEU A 281 5.68 -18.15 -28.86
CA LEU A 281 6.16 -19.08 -29.89
C LEU A 281 7.51 -18.64 -30.48
N GLU A 282 7.65 -17.37 -30.82
CA GLU A 282 8.89 -16.77 -31.32
C GLU A 282 10.03 -16.96 -30.31
N THR A 283 9.77 -16.63 -29.04
CA THR A 283 10.77 -16.73 -27.97
C THR A 283 11.18 -18.17 -27.69
N LEU A 284 10.22 -19.10 -27.62
CA LEU A 284 10.52 -20.52 -27.41
C LEU A 284 11.32 -21.11 -28.57
N SER A 285 11.01 -20.72 -29.81
CA SER A 285 11.79 -21.11 -30.99
C SER A 285 13.22 -20.56 -30.93
N MET A 286 13.39 -19.28 -30.57
CA MET A 286 14.71 -18.64 -30.45
C MET A 286 15.54 -19.30 -29.34
N LEU A 287 14.94 -19.60 -28.19
CA LEU A 287 15.63 -20.23 -27.07
C LEU A 287 16.06 -21.66 -27.41
N GLU A 288 15.25 -22.44 -28.14
CA GLU A 288 15.66 -23.76 -28.63
C GLU A 288 16.88 -23.68 -29.57
N GLN A 289 16.91 -22.69 -30.47
CA GLN A 289 18.05 -22.50 -31.38
C GLN A 289 19.32 -22.13 -30.63
N LYS A 290 19.19 -21.34 -29.55
CA LYS A 290 20.31 -20.90 -28.70
C LYS A 290 20.78 -21.98 -27.72
N GLU A 291 19.85 -22.77 -27.19
CA GLU A 291 20.08 -23.82 -26.20
C GLU A 291 19.27 -25.07 -26.57
N PRO A 292 19.83 -25.97 -27.42
CA PRO A 292 19.13 -27.17 -27.86
C PRO A 292 18.65 -28.04 -26.68
N GLY A 293 17.38 -28.46 -26.72
CA GLY A 293 16.72 -29.20 -25.63
C GLY A 293 15.90 -28.33 -24.67
N TYR A 294 15.95 -27.00 -24.81
CA TYR A 294 15.16 -26.07 -23.98
C TYR A 294 13.65 -26.36 -24.08
N LEU A 295 13.12 -26.58 -25.29
CA LEU A 295 11.71 -26.91 -25.52
C LEU A 295 11.29 -28.19 -24.82
N GLN A 296 12.15 -29.22 -24.80
CA GLN A 296 11.85 -30.46 -24.11
C GLN A 296 11.75 -30.24 -22.59
N MET A 297 12.62 -29.40 -22.03
CA MET A 297 12.58 -29.02 -20.61
C MET A 297 11.39 -28.11 -20.27
N ARG A 298 10.83 -27.39 -21.24
CA ARG A 298 9.76 -26.40 -21.07
C ARG A 298 8.47 -26.76 -21.81
N ARG A 299 8.30 -28.03 -22.20
CA ARG A 299 7.13 -28.54 -22.95
C ARG A 299 5.79 -28.11 -22.34
N ARG A 300 5.68 -28.08 -21.01
CA ARG A 300 4.46 -27.62 -20.31
C ARG A 300 4.09 -26.17 -20.62
N ILE A 301 5.07 -25.27 -20.77
CA ILE A 301 4.83 -23.87 -21.13
C ILE A 301 4.25 -23.81 -22.54
N LEU A 302 4.87 -24.51 -23.49
CA LEU A 302 4.36 -24.62 -24.85
C LEU A 302 2.92 -25.15 -24.87
N LEU A 303 2.67 -26.30 -24.26
CA LEU A 303 1.33 -26.92 -24.25
C LEU A 303 0.26 -26.03 -23.59
N SER A 304 0.64 -25.17 -22.64
CA SER A 304 -0.30 -24.22 -22.03
C SER A 304 -0.83 -23.16 -23.00
N LEU A 305 -0.17 -22.96 -24.15
CA LEU A 305 -0.59 -22.01 -25.19
C LEU A 305 -1.67 -22.59 -26.11
N TRP A 306 -1.84 -23.91 -26.18
CA TRP A 306 -2.67 -24.55 -27.20
C TRP A 306 -4.12 -24.07 -27.19
N VAL A 307 -4.78 -24.13 -26.03
CA VAL A 307 -6.19 -23.72 -25.91
C VAL A 307 -6.37 -22.22 -26.23
N PRO A 308 -5.58 -21.29 -25.65
CA PRO A 308 -5.62 -19.89 -26.06
C PRO A 308 -5.31 -19.65 -27.54
N LEU A 309 -4.37 -20.41 -28.12
CA LEU A 309 -3.96 -20.28 -29.51
C LEU A 309 -5.13 -20.57 -30.45
N GLN A 310 -5.85 -21.67 -30.22
CA GLN A 310 -7.01 -22.01 -31.04
C GLN A 310 -8.09 -20.91 -31.04
N GLN A 311 -8.22 -20.20 -29.93
CA GLN A 311 -9.22 -19.15 -29.78
C GLN A 311 -8.77 -17.79 -30.35
N TYR A 312 -7.53 -17.38 -30.12
CA TYR A 312 -7.08 -16.00 -30.36
C TYR A 312 -6.04 -15.86 -31.48
N ALA A 313 -5.38 -16.95 -31.89
CA ALA A 313 -4.35 -16.93 -32.93
C ALA A 313 -4.33 -18.22 -33.78
N PRO A 314 -5.44 -18.58 -34.45
CA PRO A 314 -5.55 -19.84 -35.20
C PRO A 314 -4.59 -19.94 -36.40
N ASP A 315 -4.13 -18.81 -36.92
CA ASP A 315 -3.11 -18.74 -37.97
C ASP A 315 -1.71 -19.14 -37.49
N LEU A 316 -1.45 -19.14 -36.18
CA LEU A 316 -0.18 -19.58 -35.59
C LEU A 316 -0.12 -21.09 -35.28
N VAL A 317 -1.17 -21.85 -35.62
CA VAL A 317 -1.25 -23.31 -35.36
C VAL A 317 -0.05 -24.05 -35.95
N THR A 318 0.33 -23.75 -37.18
CA THR A 318 1.45 -24.44 -37.85
C THR A 318 2.78 -24.22 -37.11
N ALA A 319 3.04 -22.97 -36.68
CA ALA A 319 4.24 -22.65 -35.90
C ALA A 319 4.26 -23.40 -34.57
N PHE A 320 3.11 -23.46 -33.89
CA PHE A 320 2.96 -24.24 -32.66
C PHE A 320 3.21 -25.73 -32.88
N LEU A 321 2.59 -26.35 -33.88
CA LEU A 321 2.72 -27.79 -34.13
C LEU A 321 4.17 -28.18 -34.47
N ASN A 322 4.89 -27.29 -35.17
CA ASN A 322 6.31 -27.46 -35.41
C ASN A 322 7.08 -27.52 -34.07
N LEU A 323 6.94 -26.53 -33.20
CA LEU A 323 7.62 -26.54 -31.89
C LEU A 323 7.18 -27.71 -31.00
N GLU A 324 5.89 -28.08 -31.05
CA GLU A 324 5.34 -29.15 -30.23
C GLU A 324 5.97 -30.49 -30.60
N SER A 325 6.13 -30.77 -31.90
CA SER A 325 6.79 -32.00 -32.37
C SER A 325 8.24 -32.10 -31.91
N HIS A 326 8.99 -30.98 -31.90
CA HIS A 326 10.39 -30.92 -31.44
C HIS A 326 10.52 -31.02 -29.90
N SER A 327 9.48 -30.62 -29.17
CA SER A 327 9.49 -30.66 -27.70
C SER A 327 9.25 -32.06 -27.12
N ARG A 328 8.84 -33.06 -27.92
CA ARG A 328 8.51 -34.41 -27.44
C ARG A 328 9.74 -35.21 -27.05
N ARG A 329 9.64 -35.96 -25.95
CA ARG A 329 10.56 -37.07 -25.66
C ARG A 329 10.04 -38.38 -26.26
N PRO A 330 10.93 -39.37 -26.52
CA PRO A 330 10.51 -40.69 -26.97
C PRO A 330 9.44 -41.30 -26.04
N GLY A 331 8.32 -41.73 -26.60
CA GLY A 331 7.21 -42.34 -25.86
C GLY A 331 6.19 -41.36 -25.26
N GLU A 332 6.37 -40.05 -25.37
CA GLU A 332 5.36 -39.08 -24.92
C GLU A 332 4.14 -39.02 -25.86
N PRO A 333 2.92 -38.83 -25.31
CA PRO A 333 1.71 -38.78 -26.11
C PRO A 333 1.67 -37.54 -27.01
N SER A 334 1.11 -37.72 -28.20
CA SER A 334 0.88 -36.67 -29.20
C SER A 334 -0.41 -35.87 -28.99
N SER A 335 -1.24 -36.29 -28.02
CA SER A 335 -2.51 -35.64 -27.72
C SER A 335 -2.30 -34.25 -27.13
N LEU A 336 -2.99 -33.25 -27.70
CA LEU A 336 -2.98 -31.88 -27.21
C LEU A 336 -4.03 -31.68 -26.10
N PRO A 337 -3.78 -30.80 -25.12
CA PRO A 337 -4.72 -30.57 -24.01
C PRO A 337 -6.02 -29.92 -24.49
N THR A 338 -7.14 -30.21 -23.83
CA THR A 338 -8.41 -29.48 -23.99
C THR A 338 -8.74 -28.70 -22.72
N ALA A 339 -9.65 -27.73 -22.80
CA ALA A 339 -10.10 -27.01 -21.60
C ALA A 339 -10.65 -27.97 -20.53
N ALA A 340 -11.45 -28.94 -20.96
CA ALA A 340 -12.00 -29.99 -20.10
C ALA A 340 -10.90 -30.89 -19.51
N SER A 341 -9.90 -31.30 -20.30
CA SER A 341 -8.82 -32.15 -19.78
C SER A 341 -7.95 -31.43 -18.76
N LEU A 342 -7.73 -30.11 -18.92
CA LEU A 342 -6.95 -29.30 -17.97
C LEU A 342 -7.72 -29.04 -16.65
N GLU A 343 -9.04 -28.92 -16.71
CA GLU A 343 -9.87 -28.83 -15.51
C GLU A 343 -9.96 -30.18 -14.78
N GLU A 344 -10.19 -31.25 -15.53
CA GLU A 344 -10.18 -32.62 -14.99
C GLU A 344 -8.84 -32.94 -14.34
N GLU A 345 -7.72 -32.64 -14.99
CA GLU A 345 -6.38 -32.85 -14.43
C GLU A 345 -6.20 -32.09 -13.11
N ARG A 346 -6.68 -30.84 -13.03
CA ARG A 346 -6.62 -30.04 -11.79
C ARG A 346 -7.50 -30.62 -10.68
N ARG A 347 -8.72 -31.07 -11.00
CA ARG A 347 -9.64 -31.69 -10.04
C ARG A 347 -9.08 -33.03 -9.55
N SER A 348 -8.78 -33.93 -10.48
CA SER A 348 -8.19 -35.24 -10.22
C SER A 348 -6.87 -35.14 -9.43
N SER A 349 -6.02 -34.16 -9.75
CA SER A 349 -4.77 -33.93 -9.01
C SER A 349 -5.01 -33.51 -7.56
N TYR A 350 -6.03 -32.69 -7.31
CA TYR A 350 -6.43 -32.33 -5.95
C TYR A 350 -7.00 -33.52 -5.19
N GLU A 351 -7.98 -34.21 -5.76
CA GLU A 351 -8.63 -35.36 -5.12
C GLU A 351 -7.63 -36.47 -4.79
N ARG A 352 -6.71 -36.75 -5.71
CA ARG A 352 -5.60 -37.68 -5.48
C ARG A 352 -4.72 -37.23 -4.32
N ARG A 353 -4.27 -35.96 -4.31
CA ARG A 353 -3.44 -35.42 -3.22
C ARG A 353 -4.12 -35.52 -1.86
N ILE A 354 -5.41 -35.20 -1.78
CA ILE A 354 -6.19 -35.31 -0.54
C ILE A 354 -6.33 -36.77 -0.11
N LYS A 355 -6.67 -37.67 -1.05
CA LYS A 355 -6.81 -39.10 -0.77
C LYS A 355 -5.49 -39.70 -0.28
N ASP A 356 -4.39 -39.40 -0.96
CA ASP A 356 -3.05 -39.89 -0.60
C ASP A 356 -2.65 -39.34 0.78
N GLY A 357 -2.91 -38.06 1.06
CA GLY A 357 -2.68 -37.47 2.37
C GLY A 357 -3.51 -38.08 3.50
N LEU A 358 -4.78 -38.44 3.23
CA LEU A 358 -5.65 -39.12 4.21
C LEU A 358 -5.29 -40.60 4.40
N ASN A 359 -4.66 -41.24 3.42
CA ASN A 359 -4.20 -42.62 3.54
C ASN A 359 -2.81 -42.73 4.16
N GLY A 360 -1.99 -41.67 4.08
CA GLY A 360 -0.68 -41.60 4.70
C GLY A 360 -0.72 -41.27 6.20
N ASP A 361 0.44 -41.44 6.85
CA ASP A 361 0.65 -41.16 8.27
C ASP A 361 1.16 -39.74 8.54
N GLN A 362 1.71 -39.05 7.53
CA GLN A 362 2.20 -37.67 7.64
C GLN A 362 1.86 -36.91 6.34
N PRO A 363 0.68 -36.27 6.26
CA PRO A 363 0.33 -35.49 5.07
C PRO A 363 1.22 -34.26 4.95
N ALA A 364 1.64 -33.94 3.72
CA ALA A 364 2.38 -32.71 3.43
C ALA A 364 1.56 -31.47 3.79
N VAL A 365 2.20 -30.47 4.40
CA VAL A 365 1.57 -29.21 4.81
C VAL A 365 0.86 -28.51 3.63
N ALA A 366 1.43 -28.59 2.42
CA ALA A 366 0.81 -28.06 1.20
C ALA A 366 -0.56 -28.68 0.88
N THR A 367 -0.76 -29.96 1.20
CA THR A 367 -2.04 -30.66 1.02
C THR A 367 -3.09 -30.12 1.98
N ILE A 368 -2.70 -29.82 3.22
CA ILE A 368 -3.58 -29.23 4.23
C ILE A 368 -4.02 -27.82 3.79
N TYR A 369 -3.08 -26.96 3.39
CA TYR A 369 -3.40 -25.64 2.86
C TYR A 369 -4.27 -25.70 1.61
N SER A 370 -4.07 -26.69 0.74
CA SER A 370 -4.95 -26.89 -0.41
C SER A 370 -6.39 -27.19 0.00
N ALA A 371 -6.63 -27.98 1.06
CA ALA A 371 -7.97 -28.22 1.58
C ALA A 371 -8.59 -26.96 2.18
N ILE A 372 -7.82 -26.22 2.98
CA ILE A 372 -8.23 -24.93 3.59
C ILE A 372 -8.66 -23.94 2.50
N SER A 373 -7.83 -23.74 1.47
CA SER A 373 -8.11 -22.78 0.39
C SER A 373 -9.37 -23.09 -0.42
N ARG A 374 -9.85 -24.34 -0.38
CA ARG A 374 -11.09 -24.77 -1.04
C ARG A 374 -12.31 -24.80 -0.10
N GLY A 375 -12.14 -24.39 1.16
CA GLY A 375 -13.18 -24.46 2.17
C GLY A 375 -13.51 -25.88 2.66
N ASP A 376 -12.67 -26.87 2.35
CA ASP A 376 -12.81 -28.26 2.81
C ASP A 376 -12.31 -28.40 4.27
N PHE A 377 -12.86 -27.61 5.21
CA PHE A 377 -12.34 -27.49 6.59
C PHE A 377 -12.33 -28.81 7.36
N ASP A 378 -13.35 -29.67 7.16
CA ASP A 378 -13.39 -30.99 7.78
C ASP A 378 -12.28 -31.92 7.28
N LYS A 379 -11.95 -31.86 5.98
CA LYS A 379 -10.83 -32.64 5.43
C LYS A 379 -9.50 -32.10 5.93
N ALA A 380 -9.38 -30.76 6.04
CA ALA A 380 -8.20 -30.13 6.61
C ALA A 380 -7.96 -30.61 8.05
N ARG A 381 -8.99 -30.63 8.91
CA ARG A 381 -8.90 -31.15 10.28
C ARG A 381 -8.46 -32.63 10.33
N LYS A 382 -9.07 -33.49 9.51
CA LYS A 382 -8.67 -34.91 9.41
C LYS A 382 -7.22 -35.11 8.98
N LEU A 383 -6.71 -34.25 8.09
CA LEU A 383 -5.30 -34.26 7.69
C LEU A 383 -4.39 -33.75 8.82
N ILE A 384 -4.82 -32.72 9.56
CA ILE A 384 -4.07 -32.18 10.71
C ILE A 384 -3.94 -33.21 11.83
N ASP A 385 -5.02 -33.94 12.14
CA ASP A 385 -5.04 -34.97 13.19
C ASP A 385 -3.98 -36.06 12.98
N LYS A 386 -3.59 -36.30 11.73
CA LYS A 386 -2.56 -37.27 11.35
C LYS A 386 -1.12 -36.80 11.59
N LEU A 387 -0.88 -35.50 11.74
CA LEU A 387 0.48 -35.00 11.98
C LEU A 387 1.04 -35.58 13.29
N SER A 388 2.37 -35.74 13.38
CA SER A 388 3.02 -36.16 14.64
C SER A 388 3.49 -34.97 15.48
N ASP A 389 3.72 -33.84 14.82
CA ASP A 389 4.19 -32.60 15.43
C ASP A 389 3.01 -31.81 16.02
N GLU A 390 2.91 -31.83 17.35
CA GLU A 390 1.85 -31.12 18.09
C GLU A 390 1.90 -29.60 17.93
N SER A 391 3.09 -29.01 17.70
CA SER A 391 3.20 -27.56 17.45
C SER A 391 2.61 -27.22 16.07
N LYS A 392 2.95 -28.00 15.04
CA LYS A 392 2.33 -27.86 13.70
C LYS A 392 0.83 -28.10 13.74
N LYS A 393 0.35 -29.09 14.50
CA LYS A 393 -1.09 -29.31 14.69
C LYS A 393 -1.79 -28.09 15.23
N LYS A 394 -1.24 -27.50 16.30
CA LYS A 394 -1.81 -26.30 16.92
C LYS A 394 -1.87 -25.14 15.94
N GLN A 395 -0.77 -24.86 15.23
CA GLN A 395 -0.70 -23.75 14.28
C GLN A 395 -1.63 -23.94 13.06
N LEU A 396 -1.73 -25.16 12.52
CA LEU A 396 -2.62 -25.45 11.40
C LEU A 396 -4.09 -25.48 11.84
N SER A 397 -4.39 -25.98 13.04
CA SER A 397 -5.76 -25.92 13.61
C SER A 397 -6.22 -24.48 13.82
N ASP A 398 -5.32 -23.62 14.31
CA ASP A 398 -5.54 -22.19 14.44
C ASP A 398 -5.83 -21.54 13.08
N THR A 399 -5.06 -21.90 12.04
CA THR A 399 -5.29 -21.44 10.66
C THR A 399 -6.65 -21.89 10.12
N VAL A 400 -7.04 -23.17 10.29
CA VAL A 400 -8.35 -23.68 9.86
C VAL A 400 -9.48 -22.93 10.55
N ASN A 401 -9.39 -22.76 11.88
CA ASN A 401 -10.41 -22.04 12.65
C ASN A 401 -10.54 -20.59 12.20
N ALA A 402 -9.43 -19.94 11.84
CA ALA A 402 -9.44 -18.57 11.34
C ALA A 402 -10.17 -18.45 9.99
N GLU A 403 -9.81 -19.29 9.01
CA GLU A 403 -10.44 -19.27 7.68
C GLU A 403 -11.92 -19.65 7.74
N GLU A 404 -12.27 -20.61 8.58
CA GLU A 404 -13.68 -20.97 8.77
C GLU A 404 -14.46 -19.87 9.49
N ALA A 405 -13.88 -19.20 10.51
CA ALA A 405 -14.52 -18.06 11.15
C ALA A 405 -14.79 -16.93 10.14
N ILE A 406 -13.84 -16.62 9.25
CA ILE A 406 -14.03 -15.63 8.19
C ILE A 406 -15.15 -16.06 7.23
N SER A 407 -15.16 -17.33 6.81
CA SER A 407 -16.21 -17.88 5.94
C SER A 407 -17.60 -17.80 6.58
N LEU A 408 -17.73 -18.16 7.87
CA LEU A 408 -18.98 -18.06 8.63
C LEU A 408 -19.43 -16.60 8.80
N ALA A 409 -18.49 -15.69 9.08
CA ALA A 409 -18.78 -14.27 9.17
C ALA A 409 -19.27 -13.69 7.83
N ALA A 410 -18.69 -14.12 6.71
CA ALA A 410 -19.15 -13.75 5.36
C ALA A 410 -20.57 -14.25 5.08
N GLN A 411 -20.92 -15.44 5.59
CA GLN A 411 -22.28 -16.01 5.54
C GLN A 411 -23.27 -15.37 6.55
N GLY A 412 -22.81 -14.41 7.37
CA GLY A 412 -23.65 -13.73 8.37
C GLY A 412 -23.84 -14.50 9.68
N LYS A 413 -23.19 -15.67 9.84
CA LYS A 413 -23.21 -16.53 11.04
C LYS A 413 -22.21 -16.04 12.10
N VAL A 414 -22.42 -14.82 12.58
CA VAL A 414 -21.46 -14.11 13.47
C VAL A 414 -21.20 -14.87 14.77
N TYR A 415 -22.22 -15.47 15.40
CA TYR A 415 -22.06 -16.21 16.66
C TYR A 415 -21.21 -17.49 16.51
N GLU A 416 -21.41 -18.25 15.44
CA GLU A 416 -20.60 -19.43 15.14
C GLU A 416 -19.14 -19.01 14.86
N ALA A 417 -18.96 -17.92 14.11
CA ALA A 417 -17.64 -17.37 13.83
C ALA A 417 -16.93 -16.84 15.10
N GLU A 418 -17.66 -16.18 16.00
CA GLU A 418 -17.15 -15.74 17.32
C GLU A 418 -16.70 -16.94 18.17
N THR A 419 -17.45 -18.04 18.15
CA THR A 419 -17.09 -19.26 18.86
C THR A 419 -15.76 -19.85 18.37
N LEU A 420 -15.50 -19.80 17.07
CA LEU A 420 -14.20 -20.19 16.50
C LEU A 420 -13.11 -19.17 16.80
N ALA A 421 -13.41 -17.87 16.71
CA ALA A 421 -12.49 -16.79 17.06
C ALA A 421 -12.01 -16.89 18.52
N GLY A 422 -12.91 -17.30 19.42
CA GLY A 422 -12.61 -17.55 20.83
C GLY A 422 -11.54 -18.63 21.09
N LYS A 423 -11.26 -19.49 20.10
CA LYS A 423 -10.25 -20.57 20.17
C LYS A 423 -8.92 -20.18 19.55
N LEU A 424 -8.81 -18.99 18.95
CA LEU A 424 -7.59 -18.53 18.30
C LEU A 424 -6.54 -18.18 19.34
N ASN A 425 -5.30 -18.60 19.08
CA ASN A 425 -4.16 -18.42 19.96
C ASN A 425 -2.96 -17.77 19.28
N SER A 426 -2.99 -17.60 17.95
CA SER A 426 -1.92 -16.88 17.25
C SER A 426 -2.31 -15.44 16.95
N VAL A 427 -1.35 -14.54 17.03
CA VAL A 427 -1.56 -13.15 16.64
C VAL A 427 -1.96 -13.05 15.16
N ALA A 428 -1.35 -13.87 14.29
CA ALA A 428 -1.68 -13.88 12.86
C ALA A 428 -3.16 -14.19 12.58
N SER A 429 -3.78 -15.11 13.32
CA SER A 429 -5.19 -15.44 13.15
C SER A 429 -6.12 -14.42 13.79
N ILE A 430 -5.82 -13.98 15.02
CA ILE A 430 -6.63 -12.99 15.74
C ILE A 430 -6.75 -11.70 14.94
N THR A 431 -5.61 -11.22 14.39
CA THR A 431 -5.55 -9.99 13.60
C THR A 431 -6.33 -10.04 12.30
N ARG A 432 -6.60 -11.24 11.76
CA ARG A 432 -7.42 -11.44 10.55
C ARG A 432 -8.91 -11.55 10.86
N VAL A 433 -9.27 -12.23 11.95
CA VAL A 433 -10.65 -12.62 12.25
C VAL A 433 -11.42 -11.51 12.96
N TYR A 434 -10.87 -10.92 14.03
CA TYR A 434 -11.62 -9.99 14.89
C TYR A 434 -12.10 -8.72 14.17
N PRO A 435 -11.28 -8.05 13.33
CA PRO A 435 -11.75 -6.91 12.53
C PRO A 435 -13.00 -7.24 11.72
N THR A 436 -12.98 -8.39 11.04
CA THR A 436 -14.12 -8.88 10.24
C THR A 436 -15.38 -9.04 11.10
N LEU A 437 -15.27 -9.65 12.28
CA LEU A 437 -16.42 -9.84 13.17
C LEU A 437 -16.97 -8.52 13.74
N ILE A 438 -16.07 -7.63 14.16
CA ILE A 438 -16.41 -6.33 14.73
C ILE A 438 -17.11 -5.46 13.68
N SER A 439 -16.58 -5.43 12.46
CA SER A 439 -17.22 -4.78 11.31
C SER A 439 -18.65 -5.30 11.06
N LYS A 440 -18.87 -6.62 11.13
CA LYS A 440 -20.22 -7.21 11.00
C LYS A 440 -21.16 -6.78 12.13
N CYS A 441 -20.67 -6.62 13.36
CA CYS A 441 -21.48 -6.13 14.47
C CYS A 441 -21.80 -4.62 14.33
N PHE A 442 -20.86 -3.81 13.88
CA PHE A 442 -21.13 -2.41 13.54
C PHE A 442 -22.13 -2.26 12.39
N ALA A 443 -22.03 -3.08 11.34
CA ALA A 443 -23.00 -3.10 10.24
C ALA A 443 -24.43 -3.41 10.72
N LYS A 444 -24.57 -4.24 11.77
CA LYS A 444 -25.85 -4.55 12.43
C LYS A 444 -26.26 -3.55 13.51
N LYS A 445 -25.45 -2.52 13.77
CA LYS A 445 -25.61 -1.55 14.88
C LYS A 445 -25.67 -2.21 16.26
N ASP A 446 -25.03 -3.37 16.41
CA ASP A 446 -24.93 -4.08 17.69
C ASP A 446 -23.67 -3.65 18.46
N GLN A 447 -23.81 -2.60 19.26
CA GLN A 447 -22.71 -2.03 20.05
C GLN A 447 -22.23 -2.99 21.14
N LEU A 448 -23.12 -3.78 21.73
CA LEU A 448 -22.75 -4.73 22.79
C LEU A 448 -21.87 -5.84 22.21
N CYS A 449 -22.25 -6.40 21.06
CA CYS A 449 -21.41 -7.34 20.34
C CYS A 449 -20.03 -6.74 20.04
N ALA A 450 -20.00 -5.55 19.40
CA ALA A 450 -18.75 -4.93 18.98
C ALA A 450 -17.80 -4.67 20.18
N ASN A 451 -18.31 -4.11 21.28
CA ASN A 451 -17.51 -3.83 22.47
C ASN A 451 -17.01 -5.12 23.15
N THR A 452 -17.82 -6.19 23.15
CA THR A 452 -17.44 -7.50 23.69
C THR A 452 -16.31 -8.12 22.86
N LEU A 453 -16.45 -8.10 21.54
CA LEU A 453 -15.42 -8.60 20.62
C LEU A 453 -14.12 -7.80 20.71
N VAL A 454 -14.17 -6.47 20.80
CA VAL A 454 -12.98 -5.63 21.02
C VAL A 454 -12.28 -6.02 22.33
N SER A 455 -13.03 -6.14 23.42
CA SER A 455 -12.48 -6.51 24.73
C SER A 455 -11.90 -7.92 24.74
N GLN A 456 -12.49 -8.85 23.99
CA GLN A 456 -11.97 -10.20 23.83
C GLN A 456 -10.70 -10.22 22.99
N ALA A 457 -10.67 -9.50 21.86
CA ALA A 457 -9.51 -9.41 20.98
C ALA A 457 -8.30 -8.83 21.72
N LEU A 458 -8.49 -7.72 22.45
CA LEU A 458 -7.44 -7.09 23.25
C LEU A 458 -6.91 -7.98 24.36
N ARG A 459 -7.76 -8.84 24.96
CA ARG A 459 -7.32 -9.81 25.97
C ARG A 459 -6.52 -10.94 25.34
N GLN A 460 -7.03 -11.56 24.28
CA GLN A 460 -6.38 -12.69 23.63
C GLN A 460 -5.03 -12.31 23.03
N ILE A 461 -4.95 -11.17 22.32
CA ILE A 461 -3.74 -10.81 21.59
C ILE A 461 -2.53 -10.58 22.51
N LYS A 462 -2.75 -10.10 23.74
CA LYS A 462 -1.70 -9.88 24.74
C LYS A 462 -1.03 -11.17 25.23
N THR A 463 -1.72 -12.31 25.12
CA THR A 463 -1.24 -13.62 25.59
C THR A 463 -1.00 -14.61 24.45
N SER A 464 -1.04 -14.14 23.20
CA SER A 464 -1.01 -14.99 22.01
C SER A 464 0.39 -15.35 21.54
N ASP A 465 0.48 -16.45 20.80
CA ASP A 465 1.69 -16.91 20.13
C ASP A 465 2.07 -15.95 18.99
N LEU A 466 3.32 -15.49 19.02
CA LEU A 466 3.93 -14.59 18.03
C LEU A 466 4.64 -15.36 16.90
N SER A 467 4.68 -16.68 16.97
CA SER A 467 5.33 -17.52 15.97
C SER A 467 4.69 -17.31 14.59
N PRO A 468 5.50 -17.22 13.51
CA PRO A 468 4.95 -17.11 12.17
C PRO A 468 4.19 -18.39 11.78
N PRO A 469 3.26 -18.31 10.80
CA PRO A 469 2.55 -19.49 10.31
C PRO A 469 3.50 -20.57 9.76
N VAL A 470 3.12 -21.85 9.90
CA VAL A 470 3.86 -22.98 9.30
C VAL A 470 3.98 -22.78 7.79
N SER A 471 5.20 -22.70 7.27
CA SER A 471 5.40 -22.65 5.81
C SER A 471 5.27 -24.06 5.20
N PRO A 472 4.68 -24.20 4.00
CA PRO A 472 4.74 -25.45 3.25
C PRO A 472 6.18 -25.89 2.99
N GLU A 473 6.42 -27.20 2.99
CA GLU A 473 7.72 -27.80 2.66
C GLU A 473 8.24 -27.30 1.30
N GLY A 474 9.51 -26.92 1.22
CA GLY A 474 10.14 -26.39 0.01
C GLY A 474 10.02 -24.87 -0.18
N ILE A 475 9.24 -24.17 0.65
CA ILE A 475 9.26 -22.71 0.73
C ILE A 475 10.17 -22.33 1.91
N PRO A 476 11.36 -21.75 1.67
CA PRO A 476 12.21 -21.33 2.78
C PRO A 476 11.48 -20.28 3.61
N ALA A 477 11.66 -20.30 4.93
CA ALA A 477 11.04 -19.31 5.83
C ALA A 477 11.37 -17.86 5.43
N SER A 478 12.50 -17.65 4.74
CA SER A 478 12.88 -16.36 4.16
C SER A 478 12.03 -15.89 2.97
N ALA A 479 11.33 -16.81 2.28
CA ALA A 479 10.38 -16.48 1.20
C ALA A 479 9.02 -16.06 1.75
N VAL A 480 8.67 -16.47 2.98
CA VAL A 480 7.58 -15.87 3.76
C VAL A 480 8.16 -14.67 4.47
N VAL A 481 8.22 -13.54 3.76
CA VAL A 481 8.56 -12.25 4.36
C VAL A 481 7.43 -11.89 5.33
N SER A 482 7.45 -12.45 6.54
CA SER A 482 6.74 -11.81 7.64
C SER A 482 7.53 -10.56 7.93
N ASP A 483 6.87 -9.42 7.85
CA ASP A 483 7.45 -8.15 8.26
C ASP A 483 7.57 -8.21 9.80
N GLN A 484 8.56 -8.94 10.33
CA GLN A 484 8.88 -9.14 11.76
C GLN A 484 9.27 -7.83 12.48
N ARG A 485 8.94 -6.69 11.87
CA ARG A 485 9.51 -5.36 12.11
C ARG A 485 8.44 -4.36 12.56
N VAL A 486 7.20 -4.79 12.61
CA VAL A 486 6.12 -4.12 13.32
C VAL A 486 5.68 -5.10 14.40
N ASP A 487 5.61 -4.66 15.66
CA ASP A 487 5.04 -5.50 16.70
C ASP A 487 3.58 -5.78 16.32
N PRO A 488 3.21 -7.05 16.06
CA PRO A 488 1.92 -7.37 15.50
C PRO A 488 0.79 -7.11 16.49
N VAL A 489 1.08 -7.06 17.80
CA VAL A 489 0.15 -6.66 18.86
C VAL A 489 -0.09 -5.16 18.81
N LEU A 490 0.97 -4.34 18.81
CA LEU A 490 0.84 -2.88 18.74
C LEU A 490 0.17 -2.43 17.44
N SER A 491 0.54 -3.03 16.30
CA SER A 491 -0.11 -2.78 15.01
C SER A 491 -1.60 -3.11 15.04
N PHE A 492 -1.96 -4.24 15.65
CA PHE A 492 -3.36 -4.63 15.77
C PHE A 492 -4.16 -3.65 16.61
N ILE A 493 -3.65 -3.26 17.78
CA ILE A 493 -4.35 -2.31 18.66
C ILE A 493 -4.59 -0.99 17.90
N ALA A 494 -3.59 -0.48 17.20
CA ALA A 494 -3.72 0.74 16.38
C ALA A 494 -4.77 0.60 15.26
N LYS A 495 -4.72 -0.50 14.49
CA LYS A 495 -5.70 -0.78 13.43
C LYS A 495 -7.11 -0.93 13.96
N LEU A 496 -7.27 -1.64 15.06
CA LEU A 496 -8.57 -1.85 15.68
C LEU A 496 -9.13 -0.54 16.25
N ALA A 497 -8.29 0.32 16.83
CA ALA A 497 -8.70 1.65 17.28
C ALA A 497 -9.21 2.51 16.11
N LEU A 498 -8.51 2.49 14.96
CA LEU A 498 -8.95 3.16 13.74
C LEU A 498 -10.31 2.64 13.22
N GLU A 499 -10.55 1.33 13.30
CA GLU A 499 -11.81 0.72 12.87
C GLU A 499 -12.98 1.03 13.80
N VAL A 500 -12.73 1.11 15.10
CA VAL A 500 -13.74 1.44 16.13
C VAL A 500 -14.06 2.94 16.14
N PHE A 501 -13.09 3.80 15.83
CA PHE A 501 -13.20 5.26 15.96
C PHE A 501 -14.45 5.89 15.30
N PRO A 502 -14.88 5.51 14.07
CA PRO A 502 -16.10 6.05 13.46
C PRO A 502 -17.40 5.75 14.23
N TYR A 503 -17.38 4.71 15.07
CA TYR A 503 -18.57 4.22 15.79
C TYR A 503 -18.55 4.56 17.27
N ASN A 504 -17.36 4.55 17.90
CA ASN A 504 -17.17 4.84 19.32
C ASN A 504 -15.81 5.51 19.57
N ALA A 505 -15.79 6.84 19.58
CA ALA A 505 -14.56 7.62 19.74
C ALA A 505 -13.90 7.41 21.11
N ASP A 506 -14.68 7.32 22.20
CA ASP A 506 -14.13 7.16 23.55
C ASP A 506 -13.42 5.81 23.70
N LEU A 507 -14.03 4.73 23.21
CA LEU A 507 -13.39 3.42 23.19
C LEU A 507 -12.10 3.42 22.35
N ALA A 508 -12.10 4.11 21.20
CA ALA A 508 -10.89 4.24 20.39
C ALA A 508 -9.78 5.01 21.12
N PHE A 509 -10.11 6.06 21.89
CA PHE A 509 -9.13 6.75 22.73
C PHE A 509 -8.60 5.87 23.87
N ASP A 510 -9.45 5.06 24.50
CA ASP A 510 -9.00 4.11 25.53
C ASP A 510 -8.02 3.08 24.96
N MET A 511 -8.27 2.63 23.73
CA MET A 511 -7.34 1.76 23.00
C MET A 511 -6.03 2.46 22.65
N VAL A 512 -6.04 3.76 22.34
CA VAL A 512 -4.81 4.53 22.12
C VAL A 512 -4.02 4.73 23.40
N ASN A 513 -4.69 4.92 24.54
CA ASN A 513 -4.00 4.93 25.83
C ASN A 513 -3.33 3.59 26.13
N GLU A 514 -4.02 2.48 25.85
CA GLU A 514 -3.45 1.13 25.95
C GLU A 514 -2.27 0.95 24.98
N LEU A 515 -2.40 1.42 23.74
CA LEU A 515 -1.33 1.39 22.73
C LEU A 515 -0.09 2.14 23.23
N VAL A 516 -0.25 3.34 23.75
CA VAL A 516 0.86 4.15 24.31
C VAL A 516 1.49 3.46 25.51
N SER A 517 0.67 2.91 26.41
CA SER A 517 1.14 2.15 27.59
C SER A 517 1.97 0.93 27.17
N ALA A 518 1.44 0.10 26.27
CA ALA A 518 2.09 -1.09 25.74
C ALA A 518 3.38 -0.74 24.99
N THR A 519 3.36 0.33 24.19
CA THR A 519 4.52 0.85 23.48
C THR A 519 5.63 1.29 24.44
N ASN A 520 5.28 1.96 25.55
CA ASN A 520 6.23 2.40 26.56
C ASN A 520 6.83 1.25 27.39
N ALA A 521 6.11 0.14 27.51
CA ALA A 521 6.57 -1.06 28.19
C ALA A 521 7.41 -1.97 27.28
N HIS A 522 7.26 -1.85 25.96
CA HIS A 522 7.98 -2.64 25.00
C HIS A 522 9.45 -2.17 24.91
N PRO A 523 10.44 -3.09 24.89
CA PRO A 523 11.85 -2.76 24.67
C PRO A 523 12.04 -2.42 23.19
N ILE A 524 11.56 -1.25 22.76
CA ILE A 524 11.62 -0.88 21.36
C ILE A 524 12.99 -0.31 21.05
N ASP A 525 13.71 -1.08 20.26
CA ASP A 525 14.78 -0.56 19.44
C ASP A 525 14.15 0.00 18.16
N ALA A 526 13.94 1.31 18.09
CA ALA A 526 13.44 1.99 16.88
C ALA A 526 14.53 2.10 15.80
N GLU A 527 15.55 1.24 15.88
CA GLU A 527 16.60 1.06 14.89
C GLU A 527 15.99 0.82 13.50
N GLN A 528 16.56 1.51 12.52
CA GLN A 528 16.20 1.51 11.10
C GLN A 528 14.92 2.27 10.71
N GLY A 529 14.53 3.29 11.48
CA GLY A 529 13.42 4.19 11.14
C GLY A 529 12.06 3.51 11.07
N GLN A 530 11.82 2.59 12.00
CA GLN A 530 10.61 1.78 12.03
C GLN A 530 9.60 2.36 13.02
N THR A 531 8.34 2.48 12.59
CA THR A 531 7.21 2.68 13.48
C THR A 531 6.66 1.33 13.92
N VAL A 532 6.57 1.10 15.22
CA VAL A 532 5.93 -0.10 15.81
C VAL A 532 4.42 -0.20 15.54
N PHE A 533 3.78 0.88 15.09
CA PHE A 533 2.38 0.91 14.68
C PHE A 533 2.10 2.09 13.74
N ASP A 534 0.93 2.10 13.09
CA ASP A 534 0.54 3.15 12.14
C ASP A 534 0.22 4.48 12.86
N MET A 535 1.00 5.52 12.57
CA MET A 535 0.86 6.85 13.17
C MET A 535 -0.38 7.62 12.70
N ASN A 536 -1.05 7.16 11.62
CA ASN A 536 -2.28 7.75 11.13
C ASN A 536 -3.41 7.72 12.19
N ILE A 537 -3.33 6.84 13.20
CA ILE A 537 -4.23 6.88 14.36
C ILE A 537 -4.23 8.27 15.03
N PHE A 538 -3.06 8.85 15.31
CA PHE A 538 -2.96 10.18 15.92
C PHE A 538 -3.52 11.26 14.99
N LYS A 539 -3.27 11.15 13.69
CA LYS A 539 -3.85 12.07 12.69
C LYS A 539 -5.38 12.06 12.70
N GLN A 540 -6.00 10.88 12.72
CA GLN A 540 -7.46 10.74 12.70
C GLN A 540 -8.08 11.23 14.02
N LEU A 541 -7.53 10.84 15.17
CA LEU A 541 -8.07 11.22 16.48
C LEU A 541 -7.94 12.72 16.74
N ALA A 542 -6.86 13.36 16.28
CA ALA A 542 -6.66 14.80 16.40
C ALA A 542 -7.75 15.63 15.68
N ARG A 543 -8.43 15.06 14.67
CA ARG A 543 -9.58 15.72 14.03
C ARG A 543 -10.77 15.87 14.98
N LYS A 544 -10.85 14.98 15.97
CA LYS A 544 -11.93 14.96 16.97
C LYS A 544 -11.55 15.71 18.24
N ASP A 545 -10.37 15.43 18.77
CA ASP A 545 -9.85 16.04 20.00
C ASP A 545 -8.32 16.13 19.91
N GLU A 546 -7.84 17.26 19.42
CA GLU A 546 -6.41 17.56 19.24
C GLU A 546 -5.66 17.50 20.57
N PHE A 547 -6.21 18.10 21.62
CA PHE A 547 -5.57 18.19 22.93
C PHE A 547 -5.38 16.82 23.58
N ARG A 548 -6.43 15.98 23.63
CA ARG A 548 -6.33 14.61 24.18
C ARG A 548 -5.33 13.77 23.37
N THR A 549 -5.29 13.98 22.05
CA THR A 549 -4.38 13.25 21.16
C THR A 549 -2.92 13.70 21.35
N GLU A 550 -2.68 14.99 21.54
CA GLU A 550 -1.35 15.53 21.88
C GLU A 550 -0.85 14.99 23.22
N GLN A 551 -1.71 14.93 24.24
CA GLN A 551 -1.35 14.33 25.53
C GLN A 551 -0.91 12.86 25.39
N ALA A 552 -1.63 12.07 24.59
CA ALA A 552 -1.25 10.70 24.30
C ALA A 552 0.10 10.63 23.56
N ALA A 553 0.34 11.51 22.58
CA ALA A 553 1.61 11.58 21.86
C ALA A 553 2.78 11.98 22.78
N TYR A 554 2.60 12.99 23.63
CA TYR A 554 3.60 13.41 24.61
C TYR A 554 3.94 12.34 25.65
N SER A 555 3.01 11.40 25.89
CA SER A 555 3.22 10.29 26.82
C SER A 555 4.09 9.17 26.25
N LEU A 556 4.44 9.20 24.96
CA LEU A 556 5.40 8.26 24.35
C LEU A 556 6.82 8.55 24.85
N ARG A 557 7.49 7.54 25.42
CA ARG A 557 8.86 7.62 25.94
C ARG A 557 9.93 7.59 24.85
N ASN A 558 9.66 6.87 23.75
CA ASN A 558 10.57 6.82 22.62
C ASN A 558 10.46 8.13 21.81
N ARG A 559 11.57 8.88 21.69
CA ARG A 559 11.55 10.20 21.05
C ARG A 559 11.21 10.15 19.56
N VAL A 560 11.64 9.11 18.84
CA VAL A 560 11.31 8.94 17.41
C VAL A 560 9.80 8.83 17.25
N GLN A 561 9.17 7.94 18.02
CA GLN A 561 7.73 7.73 17.93
C GLN A 561 6.92 8.94 18.37
N GLN A 562 7.38 9.64 19.42
CA GLN A 562 6.76 10.89 19.87
C GLN A 562 6.79 11.96 18.76
N VAL A 563 7.95 12.17 18.11
CA VAL A 563 8.07 13.13 17.01
C VAL A 563 7.16 12.74 15.85
N LEU A 564 7.09 11.46 15.48
CA LEU A 564 6.21 10.99 14.41
C LEU A 564 4.72 11.14 14.75
N ALA A 565 4.33 10.85 16.00
CA ALA A 565 2.96 11.04 16.48
C ALA A 565 2.55 12.52 16.47
N LEU A 566 3.39 13.41 17.00
CA LEU A 566 3.15 14.87 16.96
C LEU A 566 3.09 15.39 15.52
N THR A 567 3.96 14.90 14.64
CA THR A 567 3.93 15.26 13.22
C THR A 567 2.62 14.83 12.56
N ALA A 568 2.09 13.64 12.86
CA ALA A 568 0.80 13.18 12.35
C ALA A 568 -0.37 14.07 12.82
N ILE A 569 -0.34 14.56 14.06
CA ILE A 569 -1.28 15.57 14.58
C ILE A 569 -1.16 16.87 13.77
N TYR A 570 0.07 17.34 13.55
CA TYR A 570 0.35 18.56 12.79
C TYR A 570 -0.02 18.46 11.31
N GLN A 571 0.04 17.28 10.69
CA GLN A 571 -0.54 17.05 9.37
C GLN A 571 -2.06 17.28 9.36
N SER A 572 -2.77 16.82 10.39
CA SER A 572 -4.22 17.08 10.55
C SER A 572 -4.51 18.58 10.71
N LYS A 573 -3.68 19.29 11.49
CA LYS A 573 -3.76 20.75 11.63
C LYS A 573 -3.49 21.46 10.31
N ALA A 574 -2.46 21.04 9.56
CA ALA A 574 -2.14 21.57 8.24
C ALA A 574 -3.29 21.42 7.25
N GLU A 575 -3.93 20.24 7.20
CA GLU A 575 -5.11 19.99 6.35
C GLU A 575 -6.27 20.93 6.67
N ARG A 576 -6.59 21.12 7.97
CA ARG A 576 -7.64 22.05 8.41
C ARG A 576 -7.31 23.50 8.04
N LEU A 577 -6.07 23.95 8.25
CA LEU A 577 -5.63 25.30 7.92
C LEU A 577 -5.66 25.57 6.42
N SER A 578 -5.23 24.60 5.61
CA SER A 578 -5.31 24.69 4.15
C SER A 578 -6.76 24.83 3.67
N GLN A 579 -7.69 24.08 4.27
CA GLN A 579 -9.12 24.22 3.99
C GLN A 579 -9.68 25.59 4.40
N LYS A 580 -9.33 26.10 5.58
CA LYS A 580 -9.73 27.45 6.02
C LYS A 580 -9.23 28.54 5.06
N GLN A 581 -8.00 28.41 4.57
CA GLN A 581 -7.39 29.34 3.63
C GLN A 581 -8.06 29.30 2.23
N ALA A 582 -8.54 28.13 1.81
CA ALA A 582 -9.16 27.92 0.50
C ALA A 582 -10.66 28.29 0.42
N GLN A 583 -11.35 28.53 1.56
CA GLN A 583 -12.76 28.89 1.54
C GLN A 583 -12.98 30.30 0.94
N PRO A 584 -13.72 30.44 -0.18
CA PRO A 584 -14.10 31.76 -0.68
C PRO A 584 -15.05 32.42 0.31
N ALA A 585 -14.97 33.76 0.41
CA ALA A 585 -15.84 34.56 1.24
C ALA A 585 -17.31 34.21 0.97
N LYS A 586 -17.98 33.53 1.91
CA LYS A 586 -19.43 33.38 1.85
C LYS A 586 -20.06 34.74 2.13
N GLY A 587 -20.49 35.40 1.06
CA GLY A 587 -21.51 36.44 0.99
C GLY A 587 -21.41 37.56 2.03
N SER A 588 -20.75 38.64 1.66
CA SER A 588 -21.09 39.99 2.15
C SER A 588 -22.35 40.50 1.44
#